data_AF-A0A357NDE1-F1
#
_entry.id   AF-A0A357NDE1-F1
#
_cell.length_a   1.000
_cell.length_b   1.000
_cell.length_c   1.000
_cell.angle_alpha   90.00
_cell.angle_beta   90.00
_cell.angle_gamma   90.00
#
_symmetry.space_group_name_H-M   'P 1'
#
loop_
_entity.id
_entity.type
_entity.pdbx_description
1 polymer ?
#
loop_
_entity_poly.entity_id
_entity_poly.type
_entity_poly.pdbx_seq_one_letter_code
_entity_poly.pdbx_strand_id
1 'polypeptide(L)'
;PPQLVLYDGKMTDKLDVDKGAHHLANFLKSCTAEMQLAVQAVGKTACKELNREDLVAVDKDLASFMGVRHAASHRVAEEEKGAKSNQRARPERSAPAPLPVQ
;
A
#
# COMPACT_ATOMS: atom_id res chain seq x y z
N PRO A 1 24.22 16.48 22.53
CA PRO A 1 23.01 16.10 21.74
C PRO A 1 22.02 17.28 21.66
N PRO A 2 21.43 17.74 20.52
CA PRO A 2 21.61 17.57 19.07
C PRO A 2 22.79 18.36 18.44
N GLN A 3 23.65 18.95 19.27
CA GLN A 3 24.82 19.72 18.81
C GLN A 3 25.91 18.92 18.08
N LEU A 4 25.75 17.61 17.89
CA LEU A 4 26.65 16.79 17.07
C LEU A 4 26.39 16.93 15.56
N VAL A 5 25.20 17.37 15.17
CA VAL A 5 24.77 17.53 13.77
C VAL A 5 24.92 18.98 13.29
N LEU A 6 25.17 19.91 14.22
CA LEU A 6 25.44 21.32 13.91
C LEU A 6 26.91 21.50 13.57
N TYR A 7 27.20 22.08 12.40
CA TYR A 7 28.56 22.38 11.93
C TYR A 7 29.34 23.30 12.90
N ASP A 8 28.65 24.15 13.65
CA ASP A 8 29.21 25.04 14.69
C ASP A 8 28.85 24.57 16.12
N GLY A 9 28.58 23.27 16.29
CA GLY A 9 28.27 22.69 17.59
C GLY A 9 29.53 22.48 18.41
N LYS A 10 29.55 22.97 19.66
CA LYS A 10 30.67 22.82 20.63
C LYS A 10 31.05 21.35 21.00
N MET A 11 30.44 20.37 20.35
CA MET A 11 30.61 18.94 20.60
C MET A 11 30.93 18.13 19.33
N THR A 12 31.27 18.78 18.20
CA THR A 12 31.71 18.11 16.96
C THR A 12 32.83 17.10 17.22
N ASP A 13 33.74 17.45 18.13
CA ASP A 13 34.93 16.66 18.46
C ASP A 13 34.63 15.44 19.34
N LYS A 14 33.37 15.29 19.78
CA LYS A 14 32.89 14.17 20.60
C LYS A 14 32.24 13.07 19.75
N LEU A 15 32.16 13.23 18.44
CA LEU A 15 31.69 12.20 17.53
C LEU A 15 32.79 11.17 17.30
N ASP A 16 32.56 9.96 17.78
CA ASP A 16 33.33 8.79 17.36
C ASP A 16 32.75 8.28 16.04
N VAL A 17 33.47 8.57 14.94
CA VAL A 17 33.04 8.26 13.57
C VAL A 17 32.94 6.75 13.35
N ASP A 18 33.90 5.98 13.85
CA ASP A 18 33.91 4.52 13.67
C ASP A 18 32.75 3.87 14.41
N LYS A 19 32.51 4.29 15.65
CA LYS A 19 31.36 3.84 16.43
C LYS A 19 30.04 4.26 15.79
N GLY A 20 29.94 5.49 15.30
CA GLY A 20 28.78 6.00 14.57
C GLY A 20 28.49 5.19 13.30
N ALA A 21 29.53 4.92 12.50
CA ALA A 21 29.42 4.10 11.29
C ALA A 21 28.97 2.67 11.62
N HIS A 22 29.51 2.08 12.69
CA HIS A 22 29.09 0.75 13.14
C HIS A 22 27.62 0.71 13.57
N HIS A 23 27.16 1.71 14.34
CA HIS A 23 25.76 1.81 14.73
C HIS A 23 24.83 2.00 13.52
N LEU A 24 25.20 2.85 12.57
CA LEU A 24 24.44 3.04 11.33
C LEU A 24 24.37 1.76 10.51
N ALA A 25 25.49 1.04 10.37
CA ALA A 25 25.53 -0.24 9.67
C ALA A 25 24.60 -1.28 10.33
N ASN A 26 24.55 -1.33 11.67
CA ASN A 26 23.65 -2.22 12.40
C ASN A 26 22.19 -1.81 12.25
N PHE A 27 21.88 -0.51 12.25
CA PHE A 27 20.55 0.00 11.98
C PHE A 27 20.06 -0.41 10.58
N LEU A 28 20.87 -0.21 9.54
CA LEU A 28 20.51 -0.59 8.16
C LEU A 28 20.34 -2.12 8.00
N LYS A 29 21.16 -2.92 8.69
CA LYS A 29 20.98 -4.38 8.76
C LYS A 29 19.66 -4.75 9.43
N SER A 30 19.29 -4.07 10.52
CA SER A 30 18.01 -4.26 11.20
C SER A 30 16.83 -3.96 10.27
N CYS A 31 16.84 -2.83 9.56
CA CYS A 31 15.81 -2.50 8.57
C CYS A 31 15.71 -3.57 7.47
N THR A 32 16.85 -4.12 7.03
CA THR A 32 16.86 -5.20 6.04
C THR A 32 16.19 -6.47 6.58
N ALA A 33 16.43 -6.83 7.84
CA ALA A 33 15.77 -7.95 8.48
C ALA A 33 14.24 -7.74 8.62
N GLU A 34 13.80 -6.53 8.98
CA GLU A 34 12.38 -6.19 9.05
C GLU A 34 11.69 -6.26 7.67
N MET A 35 12.35 -5.79 6.61
CA MET A 35 11.82 -5.93 5.24
C MET A 35 11.65 -7.40 4.84
N GLN A 36 12.56 -8.28 5.24
CA GLN A 36 12.43 -9.72 5.00
C GLN A 36 11.21 -10.30 5.73
N LEU A 37 11.01 -9.95 7.01
CA LEU A 37 9.85 -10.38 7.78
C LEU A 37 8.53 -9.87 7.16
N ALA A 38 8.49 -8.62 6.69
CA ALA A 38 7.32 -8.05 6.04
C ALA A 38 6.96 -8.80 4.74
N VAL A 39 7.95 -9.11 3.92
CA VAL A 39 7.78 -9.90 2.67
C VAL A 39 7.27 -11.31 2.98
N GLN A 40 7.82 -11.95 4.01
CA GLN A 40 7.37 -13.28 4.45
C GLN A 40 5.95 -13.25 5.01
N ALA A 41 5.57 -12.20 5.76
CA ALA A 41 4.23 -12.06 6.35
C ALA A 41 3.13 -11.97 5.29
N VAL A 42 3.44 -11.45 4.09
CA VAL A 42 2.50 -11.42 2.96
C VAL A 42 2.61 -12.64 2.04
N GLY A 43 3.43 -13.63 2.40
CA GLY A 43 3.59 -14.89 1.67
C GLY A 43 4.47 -14.81 0.42
N LYS A 44 5.35 -13.80 0.33
CA LYS A 44 6.25 -13.57 -0.81
C LYS A 44 7.70 -13.92 -0.45
N THR A 45 8.56 -14.03 -1.46
CA THR A 45 9.97 -14.43 -1.27
C THR A 45 10.97 -13.32 -1.58
N ALA A 46 10.54 -12.27 -2.30
CA ALA A 46 11.41 -11.14 -2.63
C ALA A 46 10.66 -9.80 -2.57
N CYS A 47 11.34 -8.72 -2.15
CA CYS A 47 10.74 -7.38 -2.07
C CYS A 47 10.17 -6.89 -3.41
N LYS A 48 10.77 -7.30 -4.54
CA LYS A 48 10.29 -6.95 -5.88
C LYS A 48 8.92 -7.54 -6.24
N GLU A 49 8.48 -8.56 -5.49
CA GLU A 49 7.17 -9.18 -5.69
C GLU A 49 6.07 -8.38 -5.00
N LEU A 50 6.42 -7.45 -4.09
CA LEU A 50 5.44 -6.61 -3.41
C LEU A 50 4.68 -5.74 -4.41
N ASN A 51 3.37 -5.66 -4.22
CA ASN A 51 2.47 -4.93 -5.09
C ASN A 51 1.30 -4.35 -4.30
N ARG A 52 0.41 -3.65 -5.00
CA ARG A 52 -0.70 -2.90 -4.38
C ARG A 52 -1.70 -3.83 -3.68
N GLU A 53 -1.75 -5.09 -4.11
CA GLU A 53 -2.59 -6.15 -3.55
C GLU A 53 -2.12 -6.62 -2.17
N ASP A 54 -0.89 -6.31 -1.74
CA ASP A 54 -0.41 -6.60 -0.38
C ASP A 54 -0.82 -5.52 0.63
N LEU A 55 -1.24 -4.35 0.15
CA LEU A 55 -1.58 -3.20 0.98
C LEU A 55 -3.08 -3.12 1.26
N VAL A 56 -3.40 -2.54 2.42
CA VAL A 56 -4.77 -2.21 2.82
C VAL A 56 -4.81 -0.84 3.48
N ALA A 57 -5.95 -0.15 3.38
CA ALA A 57 -6.22 1.09 4.11
C ALA A 57 -7.50 0.98 4.92
N VAL A 58 -7.52 1.60 6.11
CA VAL A 58 -8.67 1.61 7.02
C VAL A 58 -9.71 2.65 6.62
N ASP A 59 -9.27 3.73 5.98
CA ASP A 59 -10.17 4.74 5.44
C ASP A 59 -10.62 4.36 4.02
N LYS A 60 -11.92 4.46 3.74
CA LYS A 60 -12.50 4.05 2.45
C LYS A 60 -12.10 4.97 1.32
N ASP A 61 -12.04 6.28 1.58
CA ASP A 61 -11.73 7.26 0.56
C ASP A 61 -10.25 7.19 0.20
N LEU A 62 -9.37 7.02 1.19
CA LEU A 62 -7.94 6.76 0.95
C LEU A 62 -7.72 5.42 0.24
N ALA A 63 -8.44 4.35 0.64
CA ALA A 63 -8.33 3.05 -0.04
C ALA A 63 -8.69 3.18 -1.53
N SER A 64 -9.79 3.86 -1.83
CA SER A 64 -10.28 4.11 -3.19
C SER A 64 -9.30 5.00 -3.98
N PHE A 65 -8.88 6.12 -3.40
CA PHE A 65 -7.95 7.08 -4.02
C PHE A 65 -6.60 6.44 -4.33
N MET A 66 -6.07 5.65 -3.40
CA MET A 66 -4.82 4.91 -3.60
C MET A 66 -5.05 3.65 -4.45
N GLY A 67 -6.26 3.17 -4.67
CA GLY A 67 -6.52 1.91 -5.37
C GLY A 67 -6.03 0.66 -4.62
N VAL A 68 -5.92 0.72 -3.29
CA VAL A 68 -5.61 -0.43 -2.42
C VAL A 68 -6.90 -1.00 -1.85
N ARG A 69 -6.86 -2.22 -1.28
CA ARG A 69 -8.06 -2.78 -0.64
C ARG A 69 -8.42 -2.03 0.65
N HIS A 70 -9.71 -1.91 0.94
CA HIS A 70 -10.18 -1.46 2.25
C HIS A 70 -10.06 -2.59 3.28
N ALA A 71 -9.57 -2.28 4.49
CA ALA A 71 -9.26 -3.27 5.53
C ALA A 71 -10.46 -4.12 5.97
N ALA A 72 -11.67 -3.56 5.99
CA ALA A 72 -12.89 -4.29 6.34
C ALA A 72 -13.55 -5.04 5.16
N SER A 73 -12.91 -5.09 3.98
CA SER A 73 -13.44 -5.82 2.83
C SER A 73 -13.18 -7.32 2.94
N HIS A 74 -14.09 -8.14 2.42
CA HIS A 74 -13.88 -9.59 2.35
C HIS A 74 -12.77 -9.91 1.35
N ARG A 75 -11.87 -10.84 1.70
CA ARG A 75 -10.91 -11.40 0.74
C ARG A 75 -11.68 -12.24 -0.27
N VAL A 76 -11.92 -11.70 -1.46
CA VAL A 76 -12.45 -12.48 -2.57
C VAL A 76 -11.28 -13.28 -3.13
N ALA A 77 -11.35 -14.61 -3.08
CA ALA A 77 -10.36 -15.46 -3.75
C ALA A 77 -10.39 -15.13 -5.25
N GLU A 78 -9.23 -15.12 -5.90
CA GLU A 78 -9.13 -14.84 -7.35
C GLU A 78 -9.75 -15.99 -8.16
N GLU A 79 -11.08 -16.04 -8.25
CA GLU A 79 -11.80 -16.91 -9.20
C GLU A 79 -12.54 -16.11 -10.29
N GLU A 80 -12.69 -14.78 -10.18
CA GLU A 80 -13.58 -14.00 -11.07
C GLU A 80 -12.91 -12.93 -11.95
N LYS A 81 -11.64 -13.06 -12.34
CA LYS A 81 -11.06 -12.17 -13.38
C LYS A 81 -11.47 -12.54 -14.82
N GLY A 82 -12.18 -13.65 -15.02
CA GLY A 82 -12.64 -14.10 -16.35
C GLY A 82 -14.07 -13.69 -16.76
N ALA A 83 -14.93 -13.22 -15.86
CA ALA A 83 -16.38 -13.21 -16.11
C ALA A 83 -17.00 -11.84 -16.52
N LYS A 84 -16.28 -10.72 -16.43
CA LYS A 84 -16.89 -9.37 -16.58
C LYS A 84 -16.75 -8.72 -17.96
N SER A 85 -16.54 -9.49 -19.03
CA SER A 85 -16.57 -8.98 -20.42
C SER A 85 -17.96 -8.96 -21.05
N ASN A 86 -19.02 -9.46 -20.41
CA ASN A 86 -20.32 -9.60 -21.06
C ASN A 86 -21.49 -9.08 -20.21
N GLN A 87 -21.53 -7.78 -19.95
CA GLN A 87 -22.81 -7.10 -19.68
C GLN A 87 -23.14 -6.21 -20.87
N ARG A 88 -23.66 -6.88 -21.89
CA ARG A 88 -24.28 -6.31 -23.09
C ARG A 88 -25.48 -5.45 -22.65
N ALA A 89 -25.58 -4.29 -23.27
CA ALA A 89 -26.61 -3.27 -23.10
C ALA A 89 -28.02 -3.85 -22.86
N ARG A 90 -28.67 -3.42 -21.79
CA ARG A 90 -30.11 -3.55 -21.58
C ARG A 90 -30.78 -2.45 -22.42
N PRO A 91 -31.63 -2.74 -23.42
CA PRO A 91 -32.39 -1.68 -24.06
C PRO A 91 -33.45 -1.18 -23.08
N GLU A 92 -33.56 0.14 -22.94
CA GLU A 92 -34.64 0.78 -22.20
C GLU A 92 -35.99 0.37 -22.81
N ARG A 93 -36.90 -0.14 -21.99
CA ARG A 93 -38.30 -0.29 -22.41
C ARG A 93 -38.93 1.09 -22.41
N SER A 94 -39.15 1.66 -23.61
CA SER A 94 -40.03 2.81 -23.76
C SER A 94 -41.44 2.44 -23.32
N ALA A 95 -42.01 3.18 -22.38
CA ALA A 95 -43.40 3.02 -21.97
C ALA A 95 -44.34 3.30 -23.16
N PRO A 96 -45.44 2.54 -23.36
CA PRO A 96 -46.41 2.83 -24.40
C PRO A 96 -47.21 4.11 -24.06
N ALA A 97 -47.43 4.95 -25.09
CA ALA A 97 -48.15 6.22 -24.98
C ALA A 97 -49.63 6.04 -24.55
N PRO A 98 -50.22 7.00 -23.83
CA PRO A 98 -51.61 6.90 -23.39
C PRO A 98 -52.58 7.02 -24.58
N LEU A 99 -53.62 6.18 -24.58
CA LEU A 99 -54.65 6.14 -25.63
C LEU A 99 -55.59 7.36 -25.54
N PRO A 100 -56.12 7.85 -26.68
CA PRO A 100 -56.97 9.03 -26.71
C PRO A 100 -58.35 8.73 -26.12
N VAL A 101 -58.82 9.69 -25.31
CA VAL A 101 -60.13 9.72 -24.67
C VAL A 101 -61.20 9.99 -25.73
N GLN A 102 -62.28 9.20 -25.70
CA GLN A 102 -63.56 9.55 -26.33
C GLN A 102 -64.55 9.97 -25.26
#